data_AF-A0A920PVD2-F1
#
_entry.id   AF-A0A920PVD2-F1
#
_cell.length_a   1.000
_cell.length_b   1.000
_cell.length_c   1.000
_cell.angle_alpha   90.00
_cell.angle_beta   90.00
_cell.angle_gamma   90.00
#
_symmetry.space_group_name_H-M   'P 1'
#
loop_
_entity.id
_entity.type
_entity.pdbx_description
1 polymer ?
#
loop_
_entity_poly.entity_id
_entity_poly.type
_entity_poly.pdbx_seq_one_letter_code
_entity_poly.pdbx_strand_id
1 'polypeptide(L)' 'MAEHVWLIGSADTVEKKIRDLYEMCGGFGTLLSLVYDNIDNQQGWENSMRMLAQEVMPRLSDMNPG' A
#
# COMPACT_ATOMS: atom_id res chain seq x y z
N MET A 1 6.10 6.15 -14.18
CA MET A 1 6.35 5.19 -13.09
C MET A 1 5.33 5.31 -11.97
N ALA A 2 5.07 6.52 -11.45
CA ALA A 2 4.10 6.75 -10.37
C ALA A 2 2.69 6.16 -10.60
N GLU A 3 2.17 6.26 -11.82
CA GLU A 3 0.81 5.77 -12.13
C GLU A 3 0.70 4.24 -12.22
N HIS A 4 1.76 3.55 -12.63
CA HIS A 4 1.72 2.13 -12.98
C HIS A 4 2.47 1.22 -11.99
N VAL A 5 3.36 1.76 -11.17
CA VAL A 5 4.22 0.97 -10.25
C VAL A 5 4.02 1.38 -8.80
N TRP A 6 3.67 2.64 -8.54
CA TRP A 6 3.59 3.14 -7.16
C TRP A 6 2.17 3.06 -6.60
N LEU A 7 2.08 2.64 -5.33
CA LEU A 7 0.86 2.57 -4.54
C LEU A 7 0.49 3.97 -4.01
N ILE A 8 0.06 4.85 -4.90
CA ILE A 8 -0.29 6.25 -4.59
C ILE A 8 -1.75 6.50 -4.95
N GLY A 9 -2.46 7.19 -4.06
CA GLY A 9 -3.85 7.60 -4.23
C GLY A 9 -4.62 7.65 -2.91
N SER A 10 -5.95 7.61 -2.99
CA SER A 10 -6.83 7.38 -1.84
C SER A 10 -6.65 5.96 -1.27
N ALA A 11 -7.16 5.70 -0.07
CA ALA A 11 -7.18 4.35 0.51
C ALA A 11 -7.81 3.33 -0.45
N ASP A 12 -8.94 3.67 -1.09
CA ASP A 12 -9.62 2.80 -2.06
C ASP A 12 -8.74 2.50 -3.29
N THR A 13 -8.01 3.52 -3.78
CA THR A 13 -7.12 3.37 -4.93
C THR A 13 -5.94 2.46 -4.58
N VAL A 14 -5.36 2.65 -3.40
CA VAL A 14 -4.22 1.87 -2.91
C VAL A 14 -4.63 0.42 -2.66
N GLU A 15 -5.78 0.19 -2.03
CA GLU A 15 -6.35 -1.14 -1.81
C GLU A 15 -6.50 -1.90 -3.14
N LYS A 16 -7.13 -1.27 -4.14
CA LYS A 16 -7.30 -1.88 -5.47
C LYS A 16 -5.96 -2.26 -6.10
N LYS A 17 -4.99 -1.35 -6.09
CA LYS A 17 -3.64 -1.61 -6.65
C LYS A 17 -2.94 -2.76 -5.94
N ILE A 18 -3.11 -2.92 -4.62
CA ILE A 18 -2.53 -4.03 -3.86
C ILE A 18 -3.20 -5.36 -4.25
N ARG A 19 -4.52 -5.39 -4.41
CA ARG A 19 -5.26 -6.59 -4.86
C ARG A 19 -4.87 -6.98 -6.28
N ASP A 20 -4.79 -6.01 -7.20
CA ASP A 20 -4.35 -6.25 -8.58
C ASP A 20 -2.93 -6.88 -8.59
N LEU A 21 -2.01 -6.34 -7.77
CA LEU A 21 -0.65 -6.90 -7.62
C LEU A 21 -0.67 -8.32 -7.03
N TYR A 22 -1.50 -8.55 -6.01
CA TYR A 22 -1.64 -9.85 -5.37
C TYR A 22 -2.10 -10.93 -6.36
N GLU A 23 -3.12 -10.62 -7.16
CA GLU A 23 -3.62 -11.49 -8.22
C GLU A 23 -2.56 -11.74 -9.31
N MET A 24 -1.87 -10.68 -9.75
CA MET A 24 -0.82 -10.79 -10.77
C MET A 24 0.35 -11.70 -10.35
N CYS A 25 0.71 -11.70 -9.07
CA CYS A 25 1.83 -12.49 -8.56
C CYS A 25 1.42 -13.89 -8.04
N GLY A 26 0.12 -14.18 -7.96
CA GLY A 26 -0.39 -15.42 -7.36
C GLY A 26 -0.35 -15.43 -5.82
N GLY A 27 -0.29 -14.25 -5.20
CA GLY A 27 -0.29 -14.04 -3.75
C GLY A 27 1.07 -13.68 -3.14
N PHE A 28 1.04 -13.06 -1.96
CA PHE A 28 2.19 -12.80 -1.11
C PHE A 28 1.77 -12.69 0.37
N GLY A 29 2.67 -13.02 1.30
CA GLY A 29 2.38 -12.94 2.74
C GLY A 29 2.66 -11.58 3.37
N THR A 30 3.53 -10.78 2.77
CA THR A 30 4.02 -9.52 3.36
C THR A 30 4.14 -8.43 2.30
N LEU A 31 3.57 -7.26 2.58
CA LEU A 31 3.81 -6.04 1.82
C LEU A 31 4.93 -5.23 2.49
N LEU A 32 6.07 -5.09 1.83
CA LEU A 32 7.18 -4.28 2.33
C LEU A 32 7.10 -2.85 1.78
N SER A 33 6.86 -1.88 2.66
CA SER A 33 6.89 -0.46 2.29
C SER A 33 8.33 0.06 2.29
N LEU A 34 8.77 0.59 1.15
CA LEU A 34 10.08 1.24 1.01
C LEU A 34 9.92 2.74 1.19
N VAL A 35 10.69 3.32 2.12
CA VAL A 35 10.67 4.76 2.40
C VAL A 35 11.92 5.39 1.79
N TYR A 36 11.72 6.36 0.89
CA TYR A 36 12.78 7.23 0.39
C TYR A 36 12.67 8.61 1.02
N ASP A 37 13.82 9.27 1.14
CA ASP A 37 14.08 10.50 1.89
C ASP A 37 12.90 11.49 1.95
N ASN A 38 12.10 11.39 3.03
CA ASN A 38 10.91 12.21 3.28
C ASN A 38 11.20 13.36 4.27
N ILE A 39 12.48 13.73 4.45
CA ILE A 39 12.90 14.77 5.41
C ILE A 39 12.14 16.09 5.18
N ASP A 40 11.87 16.45 3.91
CA ASP A 40 11.16 17.69 3.59
C ASP A 40 9.64 17.64 3.86
N ASN A 41 9.06 16.44 4.05
CA ASN A 41 7.63 16.27 4.31
C ASN A 41 7.33 15.08 5.25
N GLN A 42 7.93 15.10 6.42
CA GLN A 42 7.75 14.05 7.43
C GLN A 42 6.28 13.87 7.85
N GLN A 43 5.53 14.96 8.04
CA GLN A 43 4.12 14.89 8.44
C GLN A 43 3.24 14.21 7.38
N GLY A 44 3.50 14.49 6.09
CA GLY A 44 2.80 13.83 4.99
C GLY A 44 3.06 12.33 4.97
N TRP A 45 4.32 11.92 5.19
CA TRP A 45 4.69 10.51 5.29
C TRP A 45 4.03 9.81 6.50
N GLU A 46 4.07 10.43 7.68
CA GLU A 46 3.42 9.89 8.89
C GLU A 46 1.91 9.71 8.68
N ASN A 47 1.27 10.68 8.03
CA ASN A 47 -0.14 10.57 7.66
C ASN A 47 -0.40 9.43 6.67
N SER A 48 0.43 9.29 5.64
CA SER A 48 0.32 8.21 4.67
C SER A 48 0.49 6.83 5.33
N MET A 49 1.47 6.67 6.22
CA MET A 49 1.70 5.42 6.94
C MET A 49 0.56 5.07 7.90
N ARG A 50 -0.01 6.08 8.57
CA ARG A 50 -1.20 5.89 9.41
C ARG A 50 -2.40 5.43 8.59
N MET A 51 -2.68 6.07 7.46
CA MET A 51 -3.77 5.67 6.56
C MET A 51 -3.54 4.25 6.02
N LEU A 52 -2.32 3.92 5.59
CA LEU A 52 -1.99 2.56 5.15
C LEU A 52 -2.30 1.54 6.26
N ALA A 53 -1.81 1.77 7.48
CA ALA A 53 -1.98 0.83 8.60
C ALA A 53 -3.43 0.73 9.12
N GLN A 54 -4.16 1.85 9.18
CA GLN A 54 -5.48 1.91 9.83
C GLN A 54 -6.65 1.78 8.85
N GLU A 55 -6.49 2.18 7.60
CA GLU A 55 -7.58 2.18 6.61
C GLU A 55 -7.39 1.09 5.56
N VAL A 56 -6.18 0.87 5.06
CA VAL A 56 -5.94 -0.07 3.95
C VAL A 56 -5.69 -1.49 4.46
N MET A 57 -4.75 -1.70 5.37
CA MET A 57 -4.39 -3.05 5.85
C MET A 57 -5.59 -3.86 6.40
N PRO A 58 -6.52 -3.28 7.18
CA PRO A 58 -7.68 -4.04 7.66
C PRO A 58 -8.60 -4.54 6.54
N ARG A 59 -8.72 -3.78 5.45
CA ARG A 59 -9.55 -4.14 4.29
C ARG A 59 -8.95 -5.27 3.45
N LEU A 60 -7.69 -5.60 3.68
CA LEU A 60 -6.93 -6.64 3.00
C LEU A 60 -6.78 -7.91 3.86
N SER A 61 -7.42 -7.96 5.03
CA SER A 61 -7.32 -9.06 5.99
C SER A 61 -7.94 -10.38 5.50
N ASP A 62 -8.76 -10.31 4.44
CA ASP A 62 -9.34 -11.45 3.74
C ASP A 62 -8.35 -12.14 2.79
N MET A 63 -7.23 -11.49 2.46
CA MET A 63 -6.23 -12.06 1.55
C MET A 63 -5.39 -13.11 2.27
N ASN A 64 -5.64 -14.39 1.99
CA ASN A 64 -4.87 -15.50 2.54
C ASN A 64 -3.93 -16.05 1.45
N PRO A 65 -2.60 -16.12 1.66
CA PRO A 65 -1.63 -16.56 0.65
C PRO A 65 -1.80 -17.98 0.09
N GLY A 66 -2.78 -18.76 0.54
CA GLY A 66 -3.01 -20.13 0.09
C GLY A 66 -2.09 -21.13 0.78
#